data_AF-A0A849G594-F1
#
_entry.id   AF-A0A849G594-F1
#
_cell.length_a   1.000
_cell.length_b   1.000
_cell.length_c   1.000
_cell.angle_alpha   90.00
_cell.angle_beta   90.00
_cell.angle_gamma   90.00
#
_symmetry.space_group_name_H-M   'P 1'
#
loop_
_entity.id
_entity.type
_entity.pdbx_description
1 polymer ?
#
loop_
_entity_poly.entity_id
_entity_poly.type
_entity_poly.pdbx_seq_one_letter_code
_entity_poly.pdbx_strand_id
1 'polypeptide(L)'
;TKQSLNRVLRALIEDGLVESRIGTRDKRERHLYLTEAGEALERDLSTAQRDRMRAAFRQAGPEAVAGFRQVLEAMMDSDLRRHYTRLKETNG
;
A
#
# COMPACT_ATOMS: atom_id res chain seq x y z
N THR A 1 -8.24 -17.83 1.27
CA THR A 1 -7.81 -18.47 2.54
C THR A 1 -7.47 -17.40 3.57
N LYS A 2 -8.35 -17.16 4.55
CA LYS A 2 -8.20 -16.10 5.59
C LYS A 2 -7.14 -16.43 6.68
N GLN A 3 -6.65 -17.67 6.69
CA GLN A 3 -5.74 -18.19 7.71
C GLN A 3 -4.28 -17.74 7.54
N SER A 4 -3.78 -17.66 6.30
CA SER A 4 -2.40 -17.22 6.04
C SER A 4 -2.18 -15.78 6.47
N LEU A 5 -3.11 -14.88 6.12
CA LEU A 5 -3.06 -13.48 6.49
C LEU A 5 -3.15 -13.29 8.01
N ASN A 6 -4.04 -14.00 8.71
CA ASN A 6 -4.15 -13.90 10.16
C ASN A 6 -2.85 -14.31 10.89
N ARG A 7 -2.18 -15.36 10.41
CA ARG A 7 -0.91 -15.80 11.02
C ARG A 7 0.17 -14.75 10.85
N VAL A 8 0.30 -14.19 9.65
CA VAL A 8 1.27 -13.13 9.35
C VAL A 8 0.97 -11.87 10.18
N LEU A 9 -0.30 -11.46 10.25
CA LEU A 9 -0.71 -10.29 11.03
C LEU A 9 -0.41 -10.44 12.53
N ARG A 10 -0.63 -11.64 13.09
CA ARG A 10 -0.28 -11.90 14.50
C ARG A 10 1.21 -11.76 14.74
N ALA A 11 2.04 -12.36 13.88
CA ALA A 11 3.49 -12.23 13.97
C ALA A 11 3.92 -10.75 13.91
N LEU A 12 3.37 -9.97 12.96
CA LEU A 12 3.69 -8.54 12.85
C LEU A 12 3.27 -7.72 14.09
N ILE A 13 2.19 -8.12 14.78
CA ILE A 13 1.77 -7.49 16.03
C ILE A 13 2.67 -7.92 17.20
N GLU A 14 2.99 -9.21 17.29
CA GLU A 14 3.89 -9.79 18.31
C GLU A 14 5.30 -9.19 18.21
N ASP A 15 5.79 -8.96 17.00
CA ASP A 15 7.09 -8.33 16.73
C ASP A 15 7.06 -6.80 16.91
N GLY A 16 5.91 -6.21 17.27
CA GLY A 16 5.76 -4.77 17.49
C GLY A 16 5.87 -3.92 16.23
N LEU A 17 5.73 -4.52 15.04
CA LEU A 17 5.80 -3.83 13.74
C LEU A 17 4.45 -3.25 13.32
N VAL A 18 3.36 -3.84 13.79
CA VAL A 18 1.99 -3.39 13.50
C VAL A 18 1.21 -3.26 14.80
N GLU A 19 0.43 -2.19 14.92
CA GLU A 19 -0.57 -2.04 15.98
C GLU A 19 -1.99 -2.23 15.43
N SER A 20 -2.88 -2.78 16.26
CA SER A 20 -4.28 -2.99 15.93
C SER A 20 -5.18 -2.12 16.80
N ARG A 21 -5.87 -1.17 16.19
CA ARG A 21 -6.82 -0.26 16.86
C ARG A 21 -8.26 -0.68 16.56
N ILE A 22 -9.11 -0.64 17.57
CA ILE A 22 -10.56 -0.94 17.41
C ILE A 22 -11.20 0.21 16.63
N GLY A 23 -12.05 -0.12 15.66
CA GLY A 23 -12.81 0.87 14.91
C GLY A 23 -13.66 1.76 15.82
N THR A 24 -13.60 3.07 15.59
CA THR A 24 -14.36 4.05 16.38
C THR A 24 -15.85 4.09 16.02
N ARG A 25 -16.22 3.64 14.81
CA ARG A 25 -17.61 3.55 14.33
C ARG A 25 -18.19 2.13 14.44
N ASP A 26 -17.41 1.10 14.14
CA ASP A 26 -17.78 -0.30 14.34
C ASP A 26 -16.69 -1.03 15.14
N LYS A 27 -17.05 -1.56 16.31
CA LYS A 27 -16.12 -2.28 17.20
C LYS A 27 -15.67 -3.64 16.64
N ARG A 28 -16.34 -4.15 15.59
CA ARG A 28 -15.94 -5.36 14.87
C ARG A 28 -14.78 -5.09 13.90
N GLU A 29 -14.55 -3.83 13.55
CA GLU A 29 -13.45 -3.44 12.68
C GLU A 29 -12.14 -3.33 13.47
N ARG A 30 -11.06 -3.79 12.84
CA ARG A 30 -9.69 -3.64 13.33
C ARG A 30 -8.92 -2.86 12.27
N HIS A 31 -8.47 -1.67 12.65
CA HIS A 31 -7.59 -0.86 11.80
C HIS A 31 -6.15 -1.19 12.17
N LEU A 32 -5.35 -1.48 11.15
CA LEU A 32 -3.95 -1.84 11.31
C LEU A 32 -3.09 -0.66 10.89
N TYR A 33 -2.12 -0.32 11.72
CA TYR A 33 -1.16 0.75 11.47
C TYR A 33 0.25 0.22 11.69
N LEU A 34 1.20 0.69 10.88
CA LEU A 34 2.61 0.44 11.18
C LEU A 34 2.99 1.22 12.45
N THR A 35 3.81 0.61 13.29
CA THR A 35 4.52 1.33 14.35
C THR A 35 5.73 2.04 13.74
N GLU A 36 6.42 2.88 14.51
CA GLU A 36 7.68 3.51 14.05
C GLU A 36 8.72 2.46 13.60
N ALA A 37 8.84 1.35 14.33
CA ALA A 37 9.70 0.23 13.95
C ALA A 37 9.21 -0.46 12.68
N GLY A 38 7.90 -0.66 12.54
CA GLY A 38 7.28 -1.20 11.33
C GLY A 38 7.52 -0.33 10.11
N GLU A 39 7.42 0.99 10.25
CA GLU A 39 7.72 1.91 9.16
C GLU A 39 9.21 1.91 8.79
N ALA A 40 10.12 1.82 9.76
CA ALA A 40 11.55 1.73 9.48
C ALA A 40 11.86 0.48 8.66
N LEU A 41 11.32 -0.67 9.07
CA LEU A 41 11.47 -1.92 8.32
C LEU A 41 10.81 -1.85 6.94
N GLU A 42 9.60 -1.29 6.83
CA GLU A 42 8.94 -1.07 5.53
C GLU A 42 9.81 -0.23 4.61
N ARG A 43 10.40 0.86 5.12
CA ARG A 43 11.29 1.73 4.35
C ARG A 43 12.52 0.96 3.86
N ASP A 44 13.17 0.20 4.72
CA ASP A 44 14.36 -0.57 4.34
C ASP A 44 14.06 -1.61 3.26
N LEU A 45 12.94 -2.33 3.41
CA LEU A 45 12.51 -3.34 2.44
C LEU A 45 12.05 -2.73 1.12
N SER A 46 11.29 -1.63 1.19
CA SER A 46 10.66 -1.01 0.02
C SER A 46 11.60 -0.12 -0.78
N THR A 47 12.65 0.43 -0.18
CA THR A 47 13.58 1.35 -0.86
C THR A 47 14.23 0.68 -2.08
N ALA A 48 14.80 -0.51 -1.89
CA ALA A 48 15.41 -1.26 -2.99
C ALA A 48 14.40 -1.60 -4.10
N GLN A 49 13.13 -1.88 -3.75
CA GLN A 49 12.09 -2.17 -4.72
C GLN A 49 11.63 -0.91 -5.46
N ARG A 50 11.46 0.22 -4.75
CA ARG A 50 11.11 1.52 -5.33
C ARG A 50 12.17 1.99 -6.31
N ASP A 51 13.45 1.80 -5.99
CA ASP A 51 14.55 2.16 -6.88
C ASP A 51 14.59 1.30 -8.14
N ARG A 52 14.34 -0.01 -8.02
CA ARG A 52 14.17 -0.90 -9.18
C ARG A 52 13.01 -0.47 -10.06
N MET A 53 11.85 -0.15 -9.47
CA MET A 53 10.69 0.35 -10.23
C MET A 53 11.00 1.68 -10.93
N ARG A 54 11.66 2.62 -10.25
CA ARG A 54 12.06 3.90 -10.84
C ARG A 54 13.01 3.71 -12.02
N ALA A 55 13.99 2.81 -11.89
CA ALA A 55 14.91 2.48 -12.97
C ALA A 55 14.17 1.86 -14.16
N ALA A 56 13.26 0.91 -13.91
CA ALA A 56 12.45 0.29 -14.96
C ALA A 56 11.56 1.31 -15.69
N PHE A 57 10.89 2.22 -14.97
CA PHE A 57 10.08 3.27 -15.59
C PHE A 57 10.91 4.27 -16.40
N ARG A 58 12.11 4.64 -15.91
CA ARG A 58 13.03 5.49 -16.68
C ARG A 58 13.47 4.79 -17.98
N GLN A 59 13.76 3.50 -17.93
CA GLN A 59 14.16 2.72 -19.09
C GLN A 59 13.00 2.51 -20.08
N ALA A 60 11.79 2.27 -19.59
CA ALA A 60 10.60 2.06 -20.41
C ALA A 60 10.14 3.34 -21.14
N GLY A 61 10.45 4.51 -20.59
CA GLY A 61 10.12 5.80 -21.19
C GLY A 61 8.70 6.28 -20.88
N PRO A 62 8.45 7.59 -21.09
CA PRO A 62 7.24 8.26 -20.60
C PRO A 62 5.94 7.74 -21.22
N GLU A 63 5.96 7.33 -22.48
CA GLU A 63 4.78 6.81 -23.18
C GLU A 63 4.31 5.47 -22.61
N ALA A 64 5.24 4.53 -22.42
CA ALA A 64 4.93 3.23 -21.81
C ALA A 64 4.39 3.38 -20.38
N VAL A 65 4.96 4.31 -19.60
CA VAL A 65 4.48 4.64 -18.25
C VAL A 65 3.05 5.20 -18.30
N ALA A 66 2.75 6.09 -19.25
CA ALA A 66 1.43 6.66 -19.42
C ALA A 66 0.40 5.58 -19.81
N GLY A 67 0.74 4.70 -20.75
CA GLY A 67 -0.12 3.57 -21.13
C GLY A 67 -0.38 2.61 -19.98
N PHE A 68 0.66 2.27 -19.21
CA PHE A 68 0.51 1.41 -18.03
C PHE A 68 -0.43 2.02 -16.98
N ARG A 69 -0.34 3.33 -16.72
CA ARG A 69 -1.26 4.03 -15.82
C ARG A 69 -2.71 3.95 -16.30
N GLN A 70 -2.96 4.12 -17.59
CA GLN A 70 -4.32 4.02 -18.14
C GLN A 70 -4.92 2.62 -17.94
N VAL A 71 -4.13 1.57 -18.15
CA VAL A 71 -4.55 0.19 -17.88
C VAL A 71 -4.89 0.01 -16.41
N LEU A 72 -4.02 0.46 -15.49
CA LEU A 72 -4.29 0.37 -14.05
C LEU A 72 -5.58 1.11 -13.67
N GLU A 73 -5.79 2.32 -14.19
CA GLU A 73 -7.01 3.09 -13.95
C GLU A 73 -8.26 2.34 -14.45
N ALA A 74 -8.19 1.72 -15.63
CA ALA A 74 -9.29 0.93 -16.18
C ALA A 74 -9.60 -0.34 -15.37
N MET A 75 -8.60 -0.89 -14.66
CA MET A 75 -8.79 -2.03 -13.75
C MET A 75 -9.39 -1.64 -12.39
N MET A 76 -9.40 -0.36 -12.04
CA MET A 76 -9.97 0.09 -10.76
C MET A 76 -11.49 0.01 -10.78
N ASP A 77 -12.07 -0.56 -9.73
CA ASP A 77 -13.50 -0.44 -9.46
C ASP A 77 -13.90 1.00 -9.10
N SER A 78 -15.21 1.27 -9.04
CA SER A 78 -15.75 2.62 -8.82
C SER A 78 -15.31 3.28 -7.51
N ASP A 79 -14.97 2.49 -6.49
CA ASP A 79 -14.61 3.01 -5.17
C ASP A 79 -13.11 3.26 -5.08
N LEU A 80 -12.29 2.35 -5.61
CA LEU A 80 -10.85 2.52 -5.76
C LEU A 80 -10.53 3.71 -6.66
N ARG A 81 -11.30 3.91 -7.73
CA ARG A 81 -11.15 5.06 -8.64
C ARG A 81 -11.44 6.40 -7.95
N ARG A 82 -12.46 6.46 -7.08
CA ARG A 82 -12.76 7.66 -6.27
C ARG A 82 -11.63 8.00 -5.29
N HIS A 83 -11.07 6.99 -4.63
CA HIS A 83 -9.92 7.18 -3.73
C HIS A 83 -8.67 7.65 -4.49
N TYR A 84 -8.39 7.06 -5.66
CA TYR A 84 -7.26 7.44 -6.49
C TYR A 84 -7.35 8.89 -6.99
N THR A 85 -8.52 9.33 -7.49
CA THR A 85 -8.72 10.72 -7.93
C THR A 85 -8.43 11.71 -6.79
N ARG A 86 -8.92 11.43 -5.57
CA ARG A 86 -8.66 12.28 -4.39
C ARG A 86 -7.18 12.38 -4.04
N LEU A 87 -6.45 11.26 -4.10
CA LEU A 87 -4.99 11.23 -3.85
C LEU A 87 -4.20 12.01 -4.92
N LYS A 88 -4.61 11.91 -6.19
CA LYS A 88 -3.99 12.64 -7.30
C LYS A 88 -4.14 14.15 -7.14
N GLU A 89 -5.29 14.62 -6.67
CA GLU A 89 -5.58 16.04 -6.41
C GLU A 89 -4.80 16.61 -5.20
N THR A 90 -4.38 15.75 -4.27
CA THR A 90 -3.62 16.18 -3.06
C THR A 90 -2.11 16.23 -3.30
N ASN A 91 -1.61 15.51 -4.32
CA ASN A 91 -0.18 15.38 -4.64
C ASN A 91 0.25 16.18 -5.89
N GLY A 92 -0.63 17.02 -6.44
CA GLY A 92 -0.34 17.96 -7.53
C GLY A 92 -0.25 19.39 -7.01
#